data_AF-A0AAE4FSH5-F1
#
_entry.id   AF-A0AAE4FSH5-F1
#
_cell.length_a   1.000
_cell.length_b   1.000
_cell.length_c   1.000
_cell.angle_alpha   90.00
_cell.angle_beta   90.00
_cell.angle_gamma   90.00
#
_symmetry.space_group_name_H-M   'P 1'
#
loop_
_entity.id
_entity.type
_entity.pdbx_description
1 polymer ?
#
loop_
_entity_poly.entity_id
_entity_poly.type
_entity_poly.pdbx_seq_one_letter_code
_entity_poly.pdbx_strand_id
1 'polypeptide(L)' 'MTLLESSDSNQGDTSSIEAFLNFLAKDIDQHPEHIREVNSDLVAYVRVLVKDVTVELDLPLSDEDE' A
#
# COMPACT_ATOMS: atom_id res chain seq x y z
N MET A 1 38.22 0.62 10.82
CA MET A 1 36.97 0.73 11.59
C MET A 1 36.56 2.19 11.64
N THR A 2 35.82 2.61 10.62
CA THR A 2 34.66 3.52 10.72
C THR A 2 33.85 3.19 9.47
N LEU A 3 32.63 2.69 9.65
CA LEU A 3 31.72 2.43 8.54
C LEU A 3 31.54 3.74 7.79
N LEU A 4 31.73 3.71 6.46
CA LEU A 4 31.02 4.62 5.59
C LEU A 4 29.56 4.24 5.77
N GLU A 5 28.89 5.05 6.59
CA GLU A 5 27.45 5.18 6.62
C GLU A 5 27.02 5.37 5.16
N SER A 6 26.60 4.28 4.52
CA SER A 6 25.84 4.36 3.29
C SER A 6 24.59 5.14 3.68
N SER A 7 24.61 6.45 3.44
CA SER A 7 23.41 7.26 3.42
C SER A 7 22.52 6.65 2.34
N ASP A 8 21.67 5.76 2.80
CA ASP A 8 20.62 5.10 2.06
C ASP A 8 19.68 6.20 1.56
N SER A 9 19.98 6.67 0.36
CA SER A 9 19.16 7.63 -0.35
C SER A 9 17.99 6.89 -1.00
N ASN A 10 17.19 6.16 -0.22
CA ASN A 10 15.81 5.81 -0.57
C ASN A 10 14.85 6.97 -0.23
N GLN A 11 15.28 8.18 -0.56
CA GLN A 11 14.60 9.43 -0.24
C GLN A 11 13.88 9.90 -1.51
N GLY A 12 12.89 9.12 -1.97
CA GLY A 12 12.17 9.39 -3.22
C GLY A 12 10.72 8.91 -3.22
N ASP A 13 10.49 7.63 -2.93
CA ASP A 13 9.23 6.99 -3.33
C ASP A 13 8.26 6.65 -2.18
N THR A 14 8.77 6.57 -0.95
CA THR A 14 7.94 6.44 0.28
C THR A 14 7.10 7.69 0.57
N SER A 15 7.52 8.87 0.12
CA SER A 15 6.82 10.14 0.33
C SER A 15 5.42 10.15 -0.30
N SER A 16 5.30 9.65 -1.53
CA SER A 16 4.07 9.79 -2.31
C SER A 16 2.99 8.81 -1.83
N ILE A 17 3.38 7.59 -1.48
CA ILE A 17 2.44 6.59 -0.94
C ILE A 17 2.03 6.94 0.48
N GLU A 18 2.95 7.39 1.35
CA GLU A 18 2.60 7.84 2.70
C GLU A 18 1.71 9.09 2.67
N ALA A 19 1.98 10.04 1.76
CA ALA A 19 1.12 11.20 1.58
C ALA A 19 -0.27 10.80 1.09
N PHE A 20 -0.37 9.84 0.17
CA PHE A 20 -1.63 9.30 -0.31
C PHE A 20 -2.42 8.59 0.80
N LEU A 21 -1.76 7.74 1.61
CA LEU A 21 -2.41 7.04 2.72
C LEU A 21 -2.87 8.03 3.82
N ASN A 22 -2.07 9.04 4.13
CA ASN A 22 -2.47 10.10 5.06
C ASN A 22 -3.63 10.95 4.52
N PHE A 23 -3.65 11.23 3.21
CA PHE A 23 -4.77 11.90 2.56
C PHE A 23 -6.04 11.04 2.66
N LEU A 24 -5.94 9.76 2.30
CA LEU A 24 -7.07 8.84 2.31
C LEU A 24 -7.63 8.64 3.73
N ALA A 25 -6.77 8.53 4.74
CA ALA A 25 -7.19 8.42 6.13
C ALA A 25 -7.98 9.66 6.58
N LYS A 26 -7.51 10.86 6.24
CA LYS A 26 -8.21 12.11 6.55
C LYS A 26 -9.54 12.23 5.80
N ASP A 27 -9.58 11.83 4.54
CA ASP A 27 -10.80 11.85 3.73
C ASP A 27 -11.86 10.90 4.28
N ILE A 28 -11.45 9.70 4.72
CA ILE A 28 -12.32 8.72 5.38
C ILE A 28 -12.89 9.24 6.71
N ASP A 29 -12.06 9.89 7.53
CA ASP A 29 -12.48 10.49 8.80
C ASP A 29 -13.46 11.65 8.60
N GLN A 30 -13.26 12.45 7.55
CA GLN A 30 -14.09 13.63 7.25
C GLN A 30 -15.37 13.29 6.49
N HIS A 31 -15.35 12.23 5.69
CA HIS A 31 -16.43 11.83 4.80
C HIS A 31 -16.79 10.34 4.92
N PRO A 32 -17.17 9.86 6.13
CA PRO A 32 -17.55 8.46 6.32
C PRO A 32 -18.78 8.06 5.47
N GLU A 33 -19.62 9.02 5.08
CA GLU A 33 -20.77 8.82 4.18
C GLU A 33 -20.38 8.34 2.77
N HIS A 34 -19.13 8.56 2.36
CA HIS A 34 -18.64 8.11 1.05
C HIS A 34 -18.07 6.69 1.08
N ILE A 35 -17.88 6.11 2.27
CA ILE A 35 -17.46 4.72 2.42
C ILE A 35 -18.62 3.83 2.01
N ARG A 36 -18.45 3.16 0.87
CA ARG A 36 -19.42 2.20 0.37
C ARG A 36 -18.93 0.79 0.66
N GLU A 37 -19.85 -0.04 1.12
CA GLU A 37 -19.59 -1.46 1.30
C GLU A 37 -19.16 -2.06 -0.04
N VAL A 38 -18.07 -2.82 -0.02
CA VAL A 38 -17.61 -3.53 -1.20
C VAL A 38 -18.57 -4.69 -1.44
N ASN A 39 -19.20 -4.74 -2.61
CA ASN A 39 -20.12 -5.82 -2.98
C ASN A 39 -19.40 -7.18 -2.83
N SER A 40 -20.03 -8.13 -2.13
CA SER A 40 -19.54 -9.50 -1.97
C SER A 40 -19.22 -10.19 -3.30
N ASP A 41 -19.96 -9.89 -4.36
CA ASP A 41 -19.71 -10.42 -5.71
C ASP A 41 -18.40 -9.88 -6.30
N LEU A 42 -18.09 -8.60 -6.04
CA LEU A 42 -16.82 -8.00 -6.44
C LEU A 42 -15.66 -8.60 -5.65
N VAL A 43 -15.83 -8.83 -4.34
CA VAL A 43 -14.83 -9.53 -3.52
C VAL A 43 -14.58 -10.94 -4.05
N ALA A 44 -15.64 -11.69 -4.38
CA ALA A 44 -15.52 -13.02 -4.93
C ALA A 44 -14.79 -13.01 -6.28
N TYR A 45 -15.13 -12.05 -7.16
CA TYR A 45 -14.48 -11.89 -8.46
C TYR A 45 -13.00 -11.54 -8.32
N VAL A 46 -12.65 -10.58 -7.46
CA VAL A 46 -11.25 -10.22 -7.19
C VAL A 46 -10.47 -11.42 -6.66
N ARG A 47 -11.03 -12.18 -5.70
CA ARG A 47 -10.40 -13.41 -5.18
C ARG A 47 -10.14 -14.45 -6.25
N VAL A 48 -11.04 -14.60 -7.22
CA VAL A 48 -10.83 -15.50 -8.37
C VAL A 48 -9.71 -14.97 -9.27
N LEU A 49 -9.67 -13.66 -9.52
CA LEU A 49 -8.67 -13.03 -10.38
C LEU A 49 -7.25 -13.13 -9.82
N VAL A 50 -7.11 -12.96 -8.50
CA VAL A 50 -5.80 -13.02 -7.81
C VAL A 50 -5.46 -14.40 -7.27
N LYS A 51 -6.32 -15.41 -7.48
CA LYS A 51 -6.17 -16.77 -6.96
C LYS A 51 -4.79 -17.38 -7.22
N ASP A 52 -4.27 -17.17 -8.42
CA ASP A 52 -3.01 -17.74 -8.88
C ASP A 52 -1.83 -16.76 -8.72
N VAL A 53 -2.08 -15.60 -8.09
CA VAL A 53 -1.07 -14.60 -7.76
C VAL A 53 -0.83 -14.65 -6.25
N THR A 54 0.31 -15.21 -5.86
CA THR A 54 0.76 -15.16 -4.46
C THR A 54 1.18 -13.72 -4.15
N VAL A 55 0.33 -12.99 -3.43
CA VAL A 55 0.63 -11.63 -2.94
C VAL A 55 0.60 -11.63 -1.43
N GLU A 56 1.77 -11.45 -0.82
CA GLU A 56 1.94 -11.31 0.62
C GLU A 56 1.91 -9.83 0.99
N LEU A 57 0.71 -9.31 1.32
CA LEU A 57 0.50 -7.89 1.65
C LEU A 57 1.04 -7.49 3.04
N ASP A 58 1.34 -8.48 3.88
CA ASP A 58 1.92 -8.27 5.22
C ASP A 58 3.45 -8.23 5.19
N LEU A 59 4.08 -8.58 4.05
CA LEU A 59 5.51 -8.41 3.86
C LEU A 59 5.78 -6.97 3.35
N PRO A 60 6.87 -6.33 3.83
CA PRO A 60 7.35 -5.13 3.17
C PRO A 60 7.64 -5.45 1.69
N LEU A 61 7.34 -4.49 0.82
CA LEU A 61 7.67 -4.57 -0.61
C LEU A 61 9.16 -4.88 -0.76
N SER A 62 9.50 -5.77 -1.70
CA SER A 62 10.90 -6.07 -2.00
C SER A 62 11.48 -4.94 -2.84
N ASP A 63 12.79 -4.71 -2.75
CA ASP A 63 13.49 -3.70 -3.56
C ASP A 63 13.38 -3.96 -5.08
N GLU A 64 12.97 -5.17 -5.50
CA GLU A 64 12.73 -5.53 -6.90
C GLU A 64 11.28 -5.25 -7.36
N ASP A 65 10.34 -5.07 -6.42
CA ASP A 65 8.91 -4.84 -6.66
C ASP A 65 8.47 -3.39 -6.35
N GLU A 66 9.40 -2.47 -6.07
CA GLU A 66 9.18 -1.01 -6.00
C GLU A 66 8.91 -0.37 -7.39
#